data_AF-A0A7K9F9B7-F1
#
_entry.id   AF-A0A7K9F9B7-F1
#
_cell.length_a   1.000
_cell.length_b   1.000
_cell.length_c   1.000
_cell.angle_alpha   90.00
_cell.angle_beta   90.00
_cell.angle_gamma   90.00
#
_symmetry.space_group_name_H-M   'P 1'
#
loop_
_entity.id
_entity.type
_entity.pdbx_description
1 polymer ?
#
loop_
_entity_poly.entity_id
_entity_poly.type
_entity_poly.pdbx_seq_one_letter_code
_entity_poly.pdbx_strand_id
1 'polypeptide(L)'
;LFQLRDFLLVYNRMTELCFRHCAAGAPAWGSRGASDRTDPPVPQERCLDGCAGKLLHANHRLMRAYVALMPSILQRRVADYEASAAPASQGPAPEGAGGAGP
;
A
#
# COMPACT_ATOMS: atom_id res chain seq x y z
N LEU A 1 -7.04 -14.18 -14.42
CA LEU A 1 -5.64 -14.38 -13.96
C LEU A 1 -5.17 -13.33 -12.94
N PHE A 2 -5.54 -12.05 -13.06
CA PHE A 2 -5.15 -11.00 -12.10
C PHE A 2 -5.51 -11.31 -10.63
N GLN A 3 -6.76 -11.70 -10.36
CA GLN A 3 -7.20 -12.06 -9.00
C GLN A 3 -6.34 -13.15 -8.33
N LEU A 4 -5.91 -14.16 -9.09
CA LEU A 4 -5.06 -15.24 -8.56
C LEU A 4 -3.65 -14.72 -8.28
N ARG A 5 -3.10 -13.87 -9.15
CA ARG A 5 -1.78 -13.27 -8.97
C ARG A 5 -1.75 -12.37 -7.74
N ASP A 6 -2.78 -11.57 -7.52
CA ASP A 6 -2.89 -10.70 -6.35
C ASP A 6 -3.01 -11.51 -5.06
N PHE A 7 -3.80 -12.60 -5.09
CA PHE A 7 -3.88 -13.55 -3.98
C PHE A 7 -2.50 -14.16 -3.67
N LEU A 8 -1.77 -14.63 -4.68
CA LEU A 8 -0.46 -15.24 -4.49
C LEU A 8 0.58 -14.25 -3.95
N LEU A 9 0.52 -12.98 -4.35
CA LEU A 9 1.41 -11.94 -3.80
C LEU A 9 1.17 -11.74 -2.30
N VAL A 10 -0.09 -11.64 -1.88
CA VAL A 10 -0.45 -11.49 -0.46
C VAL A 10 -0.09 -12.75 0.33
N TYR A 11 -0.38 -13.93 -0.23
CA TYR A 11 -0.06 -15.22 0.39
C TYR A 11 1.45 -15.39 0.62
N ASN A 12 2.26 -15.20 -0.43
CA ASN A 12 3.72 -15.36 -0.32
C ASN A 12 4.34 -14.35 0.65
N ARG A 13 3.80 -13.12 0.69
CA ARG A 13 4.26 -12.12 1.65
C ARG A 13 3.87 -12.49 3.09
N MET A 14 2.66 -13.01 3.27
CA MET A 14 2.16 -13.46 4.58
C MET A 14 3.00 -14.62 5.12
N THR A 15 3.25 -15.64 4.30
CA THR A 15 4.02 -16.83 4.70
C THR A 15 5.45 -16.46 5.08
N GLU A 16 6.11 -15.59 4.32
CA GLU A 16 7.45 -15.11 4.65
C GLU A 16 7.51 -14.36 6.00
N LEU A 17 6.56 -13.44 6.24
CA LEU A 17 6.53 -12.65 7.47
C LEU A 17 6.20 -13.51 8.69
N CYS A 18 5.21 -14.40 8.57
CA CYS A 18 4.84 -15.29 9.68
C CYS A 18 5.94 -16.32 9.97
N PHE A 19 6.65 -16.79 8.94
CA PHE A 19 7.81 -17.67 9.13
C PHE A 19 8.95 -16.95 9.85
N ARG A 20 9.30 -15.71 9.45
CA ARG A 20 10.31 -14.91 10.16
C ARG A 20 9.91 -14.62 11.61
N HIS A 21 8.63 -14.31 11.86
CA HIS A 21 8.16 -13.95 13.20
C HIS A 21 8.07 -15.16 14.13
N CYS A 22 7.50 -16.27 13.67
CA CYS A 22 7.24 -17.44 14.50
C CYS A 22 8.39 -18.47 14.49
N ALA A 23 9.18 -18.57 13.42
CA ALA A 23 10.27 -19.55 13.32
C ALA A 23 11.67 -18.94 13.54
N ALA A 24 11.91 -17.68 13.16
CA ALA A 24 13.21 -17.01 13.40
C ALA A 24 13.27 -16.21 14.71
N GLY A 25 12.13 -15.93 15.34
CA GLY A 25 12.03 -15.32 16.67
C GLY A 25 12.02 -16.32 17.85
N ALA A 26 11.92 -17.62 17.55
CA ALA A 26 12.07 -18.70 18.51
C ALA A 26 13.53 -19.20 18.49
N PRO A 27 14.19 -19.49 19.63
CA PRO A 27 15.47 -20.18 19.60
C PRO A 27 15.28 -21.48 18.82
N ALA A 28 16.13 -21.65 17.82
CA ALA A 28 16.07 -22.71 16.83
C ALA A 28 15.74 -24.05 17.48
N TRP A 29 14.72 -24.71 16.95
CA TRP A 29 14.57 -26.17 17.03
C TRP A 29 15.90 -26.81 16.62
N GLY A 30 16.72 -27.22 17.59
CA GLY A 30 17.96 -27.94 17.32
C GLY A 30 19.24 -27.51 18.03
N SER A 31 19.22 -26.62 19.04
CA SER A 31 20.43 -26.41 19.84
C SER A 31 20.11 -26.20 21.32
N ARG A 32 20.46 -27.23 22.09
CA ARG A 32 20.63 -27.26 23.54
C ARG A 32 21.43 -26.01 23.99
N GLY A 33 20.84 -25.10 24.76
CA GLY A 33 21.57 -23.96 25.29
C GLY A 33 20.68 -22.89 25.95
N ALA A 34 20.79 -22.80 27.27
CA ALA A 34 20.10 -21.88 28.17
C ALA A 34 20.02 -20.39 27.71
N SER A 35 18.83 -19.81 27.79
CA SER A 35 18.65 -18.44 28.29
C SER A 35 17.18 -18.19 28.66
N ASP A 36 16.93 -18.17 29.97
CA ASP A 36 15.93 -17.39 30.70
C ASP A 36 14.85 -16.66 29.87
N ARG A 37 13.76 -17.35 29.56
CA ARG A 37 12.49 -16.72 29.19
C ARG A 37 11.35 -17.54 29.79
N THR A 38 10.74 -16.99 30.84
CA THR A 38 9.75 -17.61 31.72
C THR A 38 8.34 -17.68 31.08
N ASP A 39 8.26 -17.96 29.79
CA ASP A 39 7.00 -18.18 29.08
C ASP A 39 7.00 -19.58 28.47
N PRO A 40 5.93 -20.39 28.65
CA PRO A 40 5.83 -21.69 28.01
C PRO A 40 5.93 -21.52 26.49
N PRO A 41 6.65 -22.41 25.76
CA PRO A 41 6.76 -22.31 24.31
C PRO A 41 5.36 -22.35 23.71
N VAL A 42 4.90 -21.20 23.20
CA VAL A 42 3.64 -21.13 22.46
C VAL A 42 3.79 -22.10 21.27
N PRO A 43 2.89 -23.08 21.11
CA PRO A 43 2.99 -24.00 19.99
C PRO A 43 3.01 -23.19 18.70
N GLN A 44 3.96 -23.51 17.82
CA GLN A 44 4.22 -22.79 16.58
C GLN A 44 2.93 -22.57 15.77
N GLU A 45 2.04 -23.56 15.78
CA GLU A 45 0.67 -23.53 15.24
C GLU A 45 -0.11 -22.29 15.68
N ARG A 46 -0.17 -22.00 16.99
CA ARG A 46 -0.93 -20.87 17.56
C ARG A 46 -0.33 -19.52 17.18
N CYS A 47 0.99 -19.44 17.04
CA CYS A 47 1.67 -18.24 16.55
C CYS A 47 1.32 -17.98 15.08
N LEU A 48 1.36 -19.03 14.25
CA LEU A 48 1.03 -18.95 12.83
C LEU A 48 -0.42 -18.55 12.60
N ASP A 49 -1.36 -19.16 13.32
CA ASP A 49 -2.79 -18.83 13.24
C ASP A 49 -3.04 -17.36 13.62
N GLY A 50 -2.43 -16.91 14.72
CA GLY A 50 -2.51 -15.52 15.15
C GLY A 50 -1.89 -14.53 14.15
N CYS A 51 -0.76 -14.90 13.55
CA CYS A 51 -0.07 -14.07 12.55
C CYS A 51 -0.88 -13.94 11.25
N ALA A 52 -1.31 -15.08 10.69
CA ALA A 52 -2.11 -15.11 9.46
C ALA A 52 -3.44 -14.35 9.66
N GLY A 53 -4.12 -14.59 10.78
CA GLY A 53 -5.34 -13.87 11.13
C GLY A 53 -5.12 -12.36 11.18
N LYS A 54 -4.10 -11.87 11.92
CA LYS A 54 -3.81 -10.43 12.01
C LYS A 54 -3.50 -9.82 10.64
N LEU A 55 -2.68 -10.48 9.84
CA LEU A 55 -2.24 -9.97 8.54
C LEU A 55 -3.40 -9.90 7.54
N LEU A 56 -4.28 -10.90 7.51
CA LEU A 56 -5.48 -10.88 6.67
C LEU A 56 -6.44 -9.75 7.09
N HIS A 57 -6.73 -9.61 8.38
CA HIS A 57 -7.60 -8.52 8.87
C HIS A 57 -7.01 -7.13 8.55
N ALA A 58 -5.70 -6.95 8.75
CA ALA A 58 -5.01 -5.72 8.42
C ALA A 58 -5.05 -5.46 6.90
N ASN A 59 -4.79 -6.47 6.07
CA ASN A 59 -4.86 -6.36 4.62
C ASN A 59 -6.25 -5.92 4.16
N HIS A 60 -7.31 -6.56 4.65
CA HIS A 60 -8.68 -6.17 4.32
C HIS A 60 -9.02 -4.75 4.80
N ARG A 61 -8.57 -4.34 5.99
CA ARG A 61 -8.78 -2.98 6.49
C ARG A 61 -8.09 -1.93 5.61
N LEU A 62 -6.84 -2.19 5.24
CA LEU A 62 -6.07 -1.32 4.34
C LEU A 62 -6.69 -1.24 2.96
N MET A 63 -7.12 -2.38 2.40
CA MET A 63 -7.79 -2.41 1.09
C MET A 63 -9.10 -1.63 1.10
N ARG A 64 -9.91 -1.72 2.17
CA ARG A 64 -11.13 -0.89 2.30
C ARG A 64 -10.80 0.60 2.33
N ALA A 65 -9.83 1.01 3.14
CA ALA A 65 -9.42 2.40 3.20
C ALA A 65 -8.88 2.87 1.83
N TYR A 66 -8.03 2.07 1.19
CA TYR A 66 -7.49 2.36 -0.13
C TYR A 66 -8.59 2.60 -1.16
N VAL A 67 -9.56 1.68 -1.28
CA VAL A 67 -10.66 1.81 -2.24
C VAL A 67 -11.56 3.00 -1.93
N ALA A 68 -11.74 3.35 -0.65
CA ALA A 68 -12.49 4.54 -0.26
C ALA A 68 -11.77 5.85 -0.61
N LEU A 69 -10.45 5.91 -0.46
CA LEU A 69 -9.66 7.12 -0.72
C LEU A 69 -9.26 7.28 -2.19
N MET A 70 -9.06 6.18 -2.93
CA MET A 70 -8.49 6.19 -4.27
C MET A 70 -9.25 7.10 -5.26
N PRO A 71 -10.60 7.14 -5.31
CA PRO A 71 -11.32 8.02 -6.22
C PRO A 71 -10.98 9.50 -6.01
N SER A 72 -10.90 9.94 -4.75
CA SER A 72 -10.55 11.34 -4.43
C SER A 72 -9.12 11.69 -4.82
N ILE A 73 -8.18 10.75 -4.65
CA ILE A 73 -6.78 10.92 -5.04
C ILE A 73 -6.67 10.99 -6.57
N LEU A 74 -7.38 10.12 -7.30
CA LEU A 74 -7.39 10.14 -8.75
C LEU A 74 -8.02 11.43 -9.29
N GLN A 75 -9.12 11.89 -8.70
CA GLN A 75 -9.77 13.14 -9.09
C GLN A 75 -8.82 14.34 -8.92
N ARG A 76 -8.08 14.41 -7.81
CA ARG A 76 -7.05 15.45 -7.62
C ARG A 76 -5.95 15.35 -8.67
N ARG A 77 -5.45 14.14 -8.95
CA ARG A 77 -4.44 13.96 -10.00
C ARG A 77 -4.93 14.45 -11.35
N VAL A 78 -6.17 14.13 -11.74
CA VAL A 78 -6.75 14.61 -13.00
C VAL A 78 -6.84 16.14 -13.01
N ALA A 79 -7.34 16.76 -11.93
CA ALA A 79 -7.40 18.21 -11.81
C ALA A 79 -6.00 18.87 -11.89
N ASP A 80 -4.99 18.28 -11.27
CA ASP A 80 -3.60 18.76 -11.33
C ASP A 80 -3.04 18.64 -12.75
N TYR A 81 -3.35 17.55 -13.47
CA TYR A 81 -2.99 17.37 -14.88
C TYR A 81 -3.69 18.41 -15.78
N GLU A 82 -4.98 18.65 -15.59
CA GLU A 82 -5.74 19.66 -16.35
C GLU A 82 -5.24 21.08 -16.08
N ALA A 83 -4.93 21.41 -14.82
CA ALA A 83 -4.36 22.69 -14.44
C ALA A 83 -2.94 22.90 -15.01
N SER A 84 -2.17 21.83 -15.14
CA SER A 84 -0.84 21.85 -15.75
C SER A 84 -0.89 21.83 -17.29
N ALA A 85 -2.00 21.40 -17.88
CA ALA A 85 -2.23 21.31 -19.33
C ALA A 85 -3.02 22.52 -19.88
N ALA A 86 -3.60 23.36 -19.02
CA ALA A 86 -4.20 24.62 -19.42
C ALA A 86 -3.10 25.52 -20.03
N PRO A 87 -3.25 26.01 -21.27
CA PRO A 87 -2.33 27.00 -21.80
C PRO A 87 -2.42 28.23 -20.91
N ALA A 88 -1.29 28.88 -20.65
CA ALA A 88 -1.25 30.21 -20.03
C ALA A 88 -1.93 31.22 -20.98
N SER A 89 -3.26 31.22 -21.04
CA SER A 89 -4.07 32.22 -21.72
C SER A 89 -4.38 33.36 -20.75
N GLN A 90 -3.34 34.11 -20.38
CA GLN A 90 -3.52 35.48 -19.94
C GLN A 90 -3.49 36.35 -21.20
N GLY A 91 -4.68 36.80 -21.62
CA GLY A 91 -4.80 37.97 -22.49
C GLY A 91 -4.33 39.25 -21.77
N PRO A 92 -4.12 40.35 -22.51
CA PRO A 92 -5.31 41.13 -22.86
C PRO A 92 -5.34 41.62 -24.33
N ALA A 93 -6.55 41.88 -24.82
CA ALA A 93 -6.86 42.75 -25.95
C ALA A 93 -7.68 43.95 -25.40
N PRO A 94 -7.97 45.05 -26.14
CA PRO A 94 -7.46 45.53 -27.44
C PRO A 94 -7.04 47.03 -27.41
N GLU A 95 -6.21 47.53 -28.35
CA GLU A 95 -6.19 48.99 -28.64
C GLU A 95 -5.60 49.30 -30.03
N GLY A 96 -6.30 50.14 -30.80
CA GLY A 96 -5.76 50.80 -31.99
C GLY A 96 -6.52 50.59 -33.31
N ALA A 97 -7.73 51.14 -33.40
CA ALA A 97 -8.33 51.48 -34.69
C ALA A 97 -7.63 52.72 -35.27
N GLY A 98 -7.28 52.69 -36.56
CA GLY A 98 -7.06 53.90 -37.37
C GLY A 98 -5.83 53.88 -38.28
N GLY A 99 -6.06 53.92 -39.60
CA GLY A 99 -5.02 54.29 -40.57
C GLY A 99 -5.25 53.74 -41.98
N ALA A 100 -5.94 54.49 -42.82
CA ALA A 100 -6.27 54.18 -44.22
C ALA A 100 -5.15 54.59 -45.20
N GLY A 101 -4.83 53.70 -46.17
CA GLY A 101 -4.29 53.93 -47.53
C GLY A 101 -3.08 54.88 -47.75
N PRO A 102 -2.64 55.09 -49.00
CA PRO A 102 -3.04 54.48 -50.29
C PRO A 102 -2.12 53.33 -50.76
#